data_AF-E1QGS9-F1
#
_entry.id   AF-E1QGS9-F1
#
_cell.length_a   1.000
_cell.length_b   1.000
_cell.length_c   1.000
_cell.angle_alpha   90.00
_cell.angle_beta   90.00
_cell.angle_gamma   90.00
#
_symmetry.space_group_name_H-M   'P 1'
#
loop_
_entity.id
_entity.type
_entity.pdbx_description
1 polymer ?
#
loop_
_entity_poly.entity_id
_entity_poly.type
_entity_poly.pdbx_seq_one_letter_code
_entity_poly.pdbx_strand_id
1 'polypeptide(L)' 'MSEKIARKEKVCQEEACAENWEQLGEDWAAKCASFVFCPFCANEMITRCSACGEAIHDIGFKFCPWCGAQFEQ' A
#
# COMPACT_ATOMS: atom_id res chain seq x y z
N MET A 1 5.46 17.80 -19.19
CA MET A 1 5.42 16.36 -18.86
C MET A 1 4.81 16.28 -17.47
N SER A 2 3.69 15.56 -17.30
CA SER A 2 3.04 15.47 -15.98
C SER A 2 3.86 14.53 -15.09
N GLU A 3 4.48 15.07 -14.05
CA GLU A 3 5.16 14.30 -13.02
C GLU A 3 4.11 13.42 -12.33
N LYS A 4 4.22 12.10 -12.51
CA LYS A 4 3.34 11.15 -11.83
C LYS A 4 3.87 10.98 -10.41
N ILE A 5 3.13 11.54 -9.45
CA ILE A 5 3.41 11.38 -8.02
C ILE A 5 2.61 10.18 -7.51
N ALA A 6 3.24 9.35 -6.67
CA ALA A 6 2.64 8.16 -6.08
C ALA A 6 2.97 8.08 -4.58
N ARG A 7 2.24 7.24 -3.85
CA ARG A 7 2.50 6.91 -2.46
C ARG A 7 2.75 5.42 -2.30
N LYS A 8 3.45 5.06 -1.23
CA LYS A 8 3.67 3.68 -0.81
C LYS A 8 2.54 3.29 0.12
N GLU A 9 1.70 2.37 -0.31
CA GLU A 9 0.52 1.95 0.46
C GLU A 9 0.73 0.54 0.99
N LYS A 10 0.49 0.33 2.28
CA LYS A 10 0.60 -0.99 2.90
C LYS A 10 -0.77 -1.67 2.85
N VAL A 11 -0.87 -2.79 2.15
CA VAL A 11 -2.12 -3.49 1.91
C VAL A 11 -1.98 -5.01 2.10
N CYS A 12 -3.09 -5.68 2.36
CA CYS A 12 -3.16 -7.13 2.26
C CYS A 12 -3.34 -7.54 0.78
N GLN A 13 -2.75 -8.67 0.35
CA GLN A 13 -2.94 -9.20 -1.01
C GLN A 13 -4.30 -9.88 -1.21
N GLU A 14 -4.95 -10.31 -0.12
CA GLU A 14 -6.23 -11.02 -0.22
C GLU A 14 -7.38 -10.05 -0.53
N GLU A 15 -8.10 -10.29 -1.62
CA GLU A 15 -9.22 -9.45 -2.09
C GLU A 15 -10.31 -9.31 -1.02
N ALA A 16 -10.67 -10.41 -0.37
CA ALA A 16 -11.66 -10.41 0.72
C ALA A 16 -11.22 -9.55 1.92
N CYS A 17 -9.91 -9.37 2.14
CA CYS A 17 -9.43 -8.46 3.17
C CYS A 17 -9.57 -7.00 2.73
N ALA A 18 -9.32 -6.66 1.46
CA ALA A 18 -9.47 -5.29 0.97
C ALA A 18 -10.88 -4.74 1.24
N GLU A 19 -11.93 -5.54 0.98
CA GLU A 19 -13.32 -5.15 1.25
C GLU A 19 -13.60 -4.94 2.75
N ASN A 20 -12.95 -5.72 3.62
CA ASN A 20 -13.06 -5.54 5.07
C ASN A 20 -12.37 -4.27 5.55
N TRP A 21 -11.29 -3.85 4.88
CA TRP A 21 -10.59 -2.60 5.19
C TRP A 21 -11.38 -1.36 4.78
N GLU A 22 -12.13 -1.40 3.67
CA GLU A 22 -13.03 -0.30 3.27
C GLU A 22 -14.17 -0.06 4.27
N GLN A 23 -14.53 -1.09 5.04
CA GLN A 23 -15.52 -1.02 6.11
C GLN A 23 -14.94 -0.52 7.44
N LEU A 24 -13.62 -0.46 7.58
CA LEU A 24 -12.98 0.14 8.75
C LEU A 24 -13.11 1.67 8.68
N GLY A 25 -13.51 2.30 9.78
CA GLY A 25 -13.46 3.75 9.87
C GLY A 25 -12.04 4.30 9.63
N GLU A 26 -11.92 5.53 9.14
CA GLU A 26 -10.63 6.16 8.77
C GLU A 26 -9.54 6.01 9.84
N ASP A 27 -9.91 6.10 11.11
CA ASP A 27 -8.99 5.92 12.26
C ASP A 27 -8.36 4.52 12.33
N TRP A 28 -9.11 3.48 11.97
CA TRP A 28 -8.65 2.09 12.04
C TRP A 28 -7.85 1.70 10.81
N ALA A 29 -8.24 2.16 9.63
CA ALA A 29 -7.47 1.93 8.40
C ALA A 29 -6.04 2.50 8.53
N ALA A 30 -5.89 3.72 9.04
CA ALA A 30 -4.58 4.33 9.27
C ALA A 30 -3.73 3.55 10.30
N LYS A 31 -4.33 3.06 11.39
CA LYS A 31 -3.63 2.25 12.39
C LYS A 31 -3.21 0.91 11.83
N CYS A 32 -4.10 0.23 11.11
CA CYS A 32 -3.82 -1.07 10.53
C CYS A 32 -2.71 -1.00 9.47
N ALA A 33 -2.58 0.12 8.74
CA ALA A 33 -1.49 0.34 7.78
C ALA A 33 -0.09 0.35 8.44
N SER A 34 0.00 0.49 9.78
CA SER A 34 1.25 0.37 10.52
C SER A 34 1.65 -1.08 10.82
N PHE A 35 0.71 -2.04 10.72
CA PHE A 35 0.96 -3.43 11.09
C PHE A 35 1.75 -4.18 10.02
N VAL A 36 2.52 -5.18 10.44
CA VAL A 36 3.24 -6.09 9.52
C VAL A 36 2.30 -7.15 8.96
N PHE A 37 1.30 -7.56 9.74
CA PHE A 37 0.33 -8.59 9.36
C PHE A 37 -1.08 -8.02 9.26
N CYS A 38 -1.87 -8.58 8.35
CA CYS A 38 -3.27 -8.22 8.17
C CYS A 38 -4.09 -8.62 9.41
N PRO A 39 -4.92 -7.73 9.98
CA PRO A 39 -5.72 -8.03 11.16
C PRO A 39 -6.87 -9.03 10.89
N PHE A 40 -7.19 -9.30 9.63
CA PHE A 40 -8.29 -10.19 9.25
C PHE A 40 -7.84 -11.62 8.93
N CYS A 41 -6.75 -11.77 8.17
CA CYS A 41 -6.27 -13.08 7.70
C CYS A 41 -4.90 -13.48 8.25
N ALA A 42 -4.26 -12.63 9.07
CA ALA A 42 -2.92 -12.84 9.62
C ALA A 42 -1.78 -13.02 8.59
N ASN A 43 -2.06 -12.83 7.29
CA ASN A 43 -1.02 -12.83 6.25
C ASN A 43 -0.15 -11.57 6.32
N GLU A 44 1.07 -11.68 5.82
CA GLU A 44 1.98 -10.54 5.72
C GLU A 44 1.41 -9.47 4.78
N MET A 45 1.49 -8.21 5.20
CA MET A 45 1.10 -7.08 4.39
C MET A 45 2.25 -6.67 3.47
N ILE A 46 1.91 -6.31 2.23
CA ILE A 46 2.87 -5.80 1.26
C ILE A 46 2.76 -4.30 1.11
N THR A 47 3.85 -3.67 0.69
CA THR A 47 3.82 -2.29 0.21
C THR A 47 3.59 -2.31 -1.30
N ARG A 48 2.68 -1.48 -1.81
CA ARG A 48 2.44 -1.31 -3.25
C ARG A 48 2.47 0.15 -3.67
N CYS A 49 2.64 0.37 -4.97
CA CYS A 49 2.57 1.69 -5.58
C CYS A 49 1.10 2.13 -5.76
N SER A 50 0.73 3.29 -5.21
CA SER A 50 -0.63 3.82 -5.39
C SER A 50 -0.96 4.19 -6.84
N ALA A 51 0.04 4.38 -7.71
CA ALA A 51 -0.16 4.78 -9.10
C ALA A 51 -0.29 3.60 -10.09
N CYS A 52 0.35 2.46 -9.82
CA CYS A 52 0.30 1.30 -10.73
C CYS A 52 -0.12 -0.01 -10.07
N GLY A 53 -0.29 -0.04 -8.75
CA GLY A 53 -0.72 -1.23 -8.00
C GLY A 53 0.37 -2.27 -7.75
N GLU A 54 1.51 -2.18 -8.44
CA GLU A 54 2.60 -3.15 -8.30
C GLU A 54 3.25 -3.13 -6.91
N ALA A 55 3.65 -4.32 -6.45
CA ALA A 55 4.32 -4.51 -5.18
C ALA A 55 5.72 -3.87 -5.17
N ILE A 56 6.09 -3.32 -4.02
CA ILE A 56 7.35 -2.65 -3.74
C ILE A 56 8.00 -3.40 -2.57
N HIS A 57 9.13 -4.05 -2.84
CA HIS A 57 9.85 -4.82 -1.84
C HIS A 57 10.78 -3.97 -0.96
N ASP A 58 11.18 -2.78 -1.41
CA ASP A 58 12.09 -1.90 -0.69
C ASP A 58 11.46 -0.53 -0.42
N ILE A 59 11.34 -0.18 0.86
CA ILE A 59 10.80 1.10 1.32
C ILE A 59 11.74 2.28 1.04
N GLY A 60 13.00 2.05 0.67
CA GLY A 60 13.99 3.07 0.35
C GLY A 60 13.85 3.68 -1.06
N PHE A 61 13.04 3.10 -1.94
CA PHE A 61 12.92 3.60 -3.31
C PHE A 61 12.31 5.01 -3.36
N LYS A 62 12.95 5.91 -4.11
CA LYS A 62 12.41 7.26 -4.40
C LYS A 62 11.43 7.26 -5.56
N PHE A 63 11.50 6.27 -6.44
CA PHE A 63 10.66 6.12 -7.63
C PHE A 63 10.15 4.70 -7.72
N CYS A 64 8.96 4.52 -8.28
CA CYS A 64 8.41 3.22 -8.60
C CYS A 64 9.22 2.58 -9.74
N PRO A 65 9.79 1.38 -9.54
CA PRO A 65 10.57 0.70 -10.58
C PRO A 65 9.72 0.26 -11.78
N TRP A 66 8.40 0.19 -11.61
CA TRP A 66 7.47 -0.30 -12.63
C TRP A 66 6.90 0.82 -13.50
N CYS A 67 6.41 1.89 -12.89
CA CYS A 67 5.74 2.98 -13.61
C CYS A 67 6.54 4.28 -13.67
N GLY A 68 7.68 4.36 -12.98
CA GLY A 68 8.53 5.56 -12.92
C GLY A 68 7.96 6.72 -12.09
N ALA A 69 6.83 6.54 -11.41
CA ALA A 69 6.24 7.57 -10.56
C ALA A 69 7.16 7.88 -9.36
N GLN A 70 7.28 9.14 -8.98
CA GLN A 70 8.04 9.54 -7.79
C GLN A 70 7.21 9.28 -6.54
N PHE A 71 7.79 8.63 -5.54
CA PHE A 71 7.13 8.46 -4.25
C PHE A 71 7.20 9.75 -3.44
N GLU A 72 6.05 10.27 -3.01
CA GLU A 72 5.96 11.28 -1.97
C GLU A 72 6.62 10.74 -0.69
N GLN A 73 7.51 11.56 -0.10
CA GLN A 73 8.20 11.28 1.16
C GLN A 73 7.28 11.48 2.36
#